data_AF-A0A1G3IP82-F1
#
_entry.id   AF-A0A1G3IP82-F1
#
_cell.length_a   1.000
_cell.length_b   1.000
_cell.length_c   1.000
_cell.angle_alpha   90.00
_cell.angle_beta   90.00
_cell.angle_gamma   90.00
#
_symmetry.space_group_name_H-M   'P 1'
#
loop_
_entity.id
_entity.type
_entity.pdbx_description
1 polymer ?
#
loop_
_entity_poly.entity_id
_entity_poly.type
_entity_poly.pdbx_seq_one_letter_code
_entity_poly.pdbx_strand_id
1 'polypeptide(L)'
;MQRIFLAVALVLGGIAAAATANAAGDTEAGARAFSACAACHSLEPGRHMTGPSLAHLWGRKAGTAEGFARYSPALKSADIVWNDATLDAWLADPKALVSGNTMIFPGIKDAKARVGLIGFLKAGGASGSAGQTAQGGMMGGGMGRGPQMQNLKTLAPAQQVVAIRYCGDTYLVTTAVGELPPFWEFNLRFKTDSSATGPAKGHPAIMGAGMMGDRASVIFADPAEIGTFIEKRC
;
A
#
# COMPACT_ATOMS: atom_id res chain seq x y z
N MET A 1 30.99 69.81 -34.36
CA MET A 1 30.87 70.60 -33.11
C MET A 1 30.06 69.79 -32.12
N GLN A 2 30.62 69.67 -30.92
CA GLN A 2 30.13 69.03 -29.70
C GLN A 2 28.67 69.37 -29.35
N ARG A 3 27.95 68.45 -28.69
CA ARG A 3 27.44 68.66 -27.32
C ARG A 3 26.83 67.38 -26.73
N ILE A 4 27.46 66.93 -25.64
CA ILE A 4 27.02 65.92 -24.68
C ILE A 4 26.16 66.64 -23.62
N PHE A 5 25.05 66.03 -23.19
CA PHE A 5 24.54 66.15 -21.82
C PHE A 5 23.90 64.82 -21.37
N LEU A 6 24.38 64.29 -20.24
CA LEU A 6 23.80 63.20 -19.46
C LEU A 6 22.56 63.68 -18.68
N ALA A 7 21.57 62.80 -18.46
CA ALA A 7 21.11 62.42 -17.10
C ALA A 7 19.96 61.37 -17.10
N VAL A 8 20.31 60.25 -16.47
CA VAL A 8 19.57 59.18 -15.75
C VAL A 8 18.17 59.52 -15.19
N ALA A 9 17.21 58.58 -15.30
CA ALA A 9 16.45 58.01 -14.15
C ALA A 9 15.43 56.91 -14.54
N LEU A 10 15.57 55.78 -13.84
CA LEU A 10 14.63 54.70 -13.47
C LEU A 10 13.20 54.68 -14.05
N VAL A 11 12.81 53.51 -14.59
CA VAL A 11 11.48 52.91 -14.34
C VAL A 11 11.65 51.41 -14.03
N LEU A 12 11.18 51.03 -12.84
CA LEU A 12 11.02 49.66 -12.33
C LEU A 12 9.84 48.94 -13.00
N GLY A 13 9.93 47.60 -13.07
CA GLY A 13 8.76 46.69 -13.01
C GLY A 13 8.76 45.64 -14.13
N GLY A 14 8.65 44.34 -13.89
CA GLY A 14 8.56 43.57 -12.66
C GLY A 14 8.94 42.13 -13.01
N ILE A 15 9.62 41.45 -12.08
CA ILE A 15 9.96 40.03 -12.21
C ILE A 15 8.66 39.23 -12.14
N ALA A 16 8.30 38.55 -13.22
CA ALA A 16 7.23 37.56 -13.23
C ALA A 16 7.67 36.32 -12.44
N ALA A 17 7.59 36.39 -11.11
CA ALA A 17 7.69 35.26 -10.21
C ALA A 17 6.26 34.85 -9.80
N ALA A 18 5.56 34.12 -10.66
CA ALA A 18 4.28 33.51 -10.31
C ALA A 18 4.06 32.21 -11.10
N ALA A 19 4.52 31.07 -10.55
CA ALA A 19 3.99 29.74 -10.87
C ALA A 19 4.53 28.58 -9.99
N THR A 20 5.42 28.80 -9.02
CA THR A 20 5.95 27.68 -8.21
C THR A 20 5.20 27.41 -6.91
N ALA A 21 4.29 28.30 -6.50
CA ALA A 21 3.57 28.19 -5.22
C ALA A 21 2.27 27.34 -5.26
N ASN A 22 1.78 26.94 -6.45
CA ASN A 22 0.52 26.19 -6.55
C ASN A 22 0.71 24.66 -6.55
N ALA A 23 1.80 24.17 -7.13
CA ALA A 23 2.04 22.73 -7.25
C ALA A 23 2.27 22.05 -5.89
N ALA A 24 3.00 22.70 -4.97
CA ALA A 24 3.29 22.15 -3.65
C ALA A 24 2.03 22.03 -2.76
N GLY A 25 1.17 23.07 -2.76
CA GLY A 25 -0.08 23.06 -2.00
C GLY A 25 -1.09 22.02 -2.51
N ASP A 26 -1.13 21.81 -3.83
CA ASP A 26 -1.97 20.79 -4.46
C ASP A 26 -1.46 19.37 -4.16
N THR A 27 -0.14 19.17 -4.09
CA THR A 27 0.45 17.87 -3.71
C THR A 27 0.18 17.49 -2.26
N GLU A 28 0.24 18.44 -1.31
CA GLU A 28 -0.04 18.17 0.09
C GLU A 28 -1.53 17.92 0.34
N ALA A 29 -2.41 18.66 -0.34
CA ALA A 29 -3.85 18.41 -0.30
C ALA A 29 -4.20 17.03 -0.89
N GLY A 30 -3.57 16.64 -2.00
CA GLY A 30 -3.73 15.33 -2.60
C GLY A 30 -3.20 14.18 -1.73
N ALA A 31 -2.04 14.36 -1.08
CA ALA A 31 -1.50 13.39 -0.12
C ALA A 31 -2.43 13.22 1.10
N ARG A 32 -3.01 14.30 1.61
CA ARG A 32 -4.02 14.25 2.68
C ARG A 32 -5.26 13.50 2.23
N ALA A 33 -5.78 13.78 1.03
CA ALA A 33 -6.92 13.04 0.47
C ALA A 33 -6.61 11.54 0.28
N PHE A 34 -5.37 11.19 -0.07
CA PHE A 34 -4.94 9.80 -0.24
C PHE A 34 -4.94 8.98 1.05
N SER A 35 -4.92 9.62 2.23
CA SER A 35 -5.02 8.91 3.51
C SER A 35 -6.27 8.01 3.60
N ALA A 36 -7.37 8.41 2.95
CA ALA A 36 -8.60 7.63 2.86
C ALA A 36 -8.46 6.34 2.01
N CYS A 37 -7.42 6.26 1.17
CA CYS A 37 -7.14 5.13 0.27
C CYS A 37 -6.03 4.22 0.81
N ALA A 38 -5.10 4.76 1.60
CA ALA A 38 -3.85 4.12 1.99
C ALA A 38 -4.02 2.82 2.80
N ALA A 39 -5.15 2.62 3.48
CA ALA A 39 -5.44 1.39 4.20
C ALA A 39 -5.73 0.20 3.27
N CYS A 40 -6.19 0.47 2.05
CA CYS A 40 -6.66 -0.55 1.11
C CYS A 40 -5.83 -0.62 -0.16
N HIS A 41 -5.06 0.43 -0.47
CA HIS A 41 -4.36 0.56 -1.75
C HIS A 41 -2.90 0.94 -1.54
N SER A 42 -2.05 0.33 -2.36
CA SER A 42 -0.66 0.74 -2.53
C SER A 42 -0.47 1.53 -3.82
N LEU A 43 0.55 2.39 -3.84
CA LEU A 43 1.06 3.04 -5.04
C LEU A 43 2.22 2.27 -5.69
N GLU A 44 2.69 1.18 -5.07
CA GLU A 44 3.76 0.35 -5.60
C GLU A 44 3.21 -0.62 -6.65
N PRO A 45 3.81 -0.71 -7.84
CA PRO A 45 3.39 -1.65 -8.88
C PRO A 45 3.31 -3.10 -8.36
N GLY A 46 2.23 -3.80 -8.68
CA GLY A 46 2.02 -5.20 -8.28
C GLY A 46 1.71 -5.43 -6.80
N ARG A 47 1.84 -4.42 -5.92
CA ARG A 47 1.56 -4.59 -4.49
C ARG A 47 0.08 -4.41 -4.18
N HIS A 48 -0.67 -5.51 -4.24
CA HIS A 48 -2.08 -5.51 -3.87
C HIS A 48 -2.29 -5.64 -2.36
N MET A 49 -3.35 -5.02 -1.86
CA MET A 49 -3.79 -5.15 -0.47
C MET A 49 -5.25 -5.62 -0.48
N THR A 50 -6.11 -5.05 0.37
CA THR A 50 -7.57 -5.22 0.26
C THR A 50 -8.07 -4.84 -1.14
N GLY A 51 -7.56 -3.73 -1.69
CA GLY A 51 -7.77 -3.29 -3.06
C GLY A 51 -6.53 -3.50 -3.96
N PRO A 52 -6.69 -3.31 -5.28
CA PRO A 52 -5.60 -3.39 -6.25
C PRO A 52 -4.55 -2.28 -6.03
N SER A 53 -3.38 -2.45 -6.62
CA SER A 53 -2.38 -1.37 -6.69
C SER A 53 -2.90 -0.26 -7.61
N LEU A 54 -2.69 0.98 -7.20
CA LEU A 54 -3.05 2.18 -7.96
C LEU A 54 -1.90 2.68 -8.86
N ALA A 55 -0.78 1.96 -8.90
CA ALA A 55 0.27 2.22 -9.88
C ALA A 55 -0.28 2.04 -11.31
N HIS A 56 0.20 2.88 -12.25
CA HIS A 56 -0.15 2.83 -13.67
C HIS A 56 -1.68 2.85 -13.92
N LEU A 57 -2.39 3.73 -13.21
CA LEU A 57 -3.85 3.80 -13.27
C LEU A 57 -4.37 4.38 -14.59
N TRP A 58 -3.77 5.46 -15.09
CA TRP A 58 -4.25 6.16 -16.29
C TRP A 58 -4.21 5.29 -17.55
N GLY A 59 -5.29 5.32 -18.32
CA GLY A 59 -5.48 4.53 -19.54
C GLY A 59 -5.82 3.06 -19.28
N ARG A 60 -5.77 2.59 -18.04
CA ARG A 60 -6.12 1.20 -17.68
C ARG A 60 -7.64 1.05 -17.62
N LYS A 61 -8.15 -0.06 -18.15
CA LYS A 61 -9.56 -0.45 -17.98
C LYS A 61 -9.85 -0.78 -16.51
N ALA A 62 -11.03 -0.40 -16.02
CA ALA A 62 -11.47 -0.76 -14.69
C ALA A 62 -11.57 -2.29 -14.55
N GLY A 63 -11.19 -2.82 -13.38
CA GLY A 63 -11.26 -4.25 -13.13
C GLY A 63 -10.14 -5.10 -13.76
N THR A 64 -9.08 -4.49 -14.30
CA THR A 64 -8.03 -5.22 -15.04
C THR A 64 -6.61 -5.04 -14.51
N ALA A 65 -6.42 -4.64 -13.24
CA ALA A 65 -5.07 -4.65 -12.68
C ALA A 65 -4.53 -6.08 -12.64
N GLU A 66 -3.39 -6.31 -13.30
CA GLU A 66 -2.70 -7.59 -13.34
C GLU A 66 -2.41 -8.09 -11.92
N GLY A 67 -2.63 -9.38 -11.66
CA GLY A 67 -2.42 -10.00 -10.34
C GLY A 67 -3.58 -9.81 -9.35
N PHE A 68 -4.55 -8.93 -9.61
CA PHE A 68 -5.71 -8.71 -8.73
C PHE A 68 -6.98 -9.37 -9.27
N ALA A 69 -7.24 -10.62 -8.88
CA ALA A 69 -8.43 -11.35 -9.33
C ALA A 69 -9.74 -10.93 -8.63
N ARG A 70 -9.63 -10.34 -7.43
CA ARG A 70 -10.74 -10.10 -6.47
C ARG A 70 -11.61 -8.87 -6.79
N TYR A 71 -11.70 -8.45 -8.05
CA TYR A 71 -12.65 -7.42 -8.45
C TYR A 71 -14.10 -7.92 -8.41
N SER A 72 -15.04 -7.05 -8.05
CA SER A 72 -16.46 -7.29 -8.23
C SER A 72 -16.81 -7.57 -9.70
N PRO A 73 -17.77 -8.46 -10.00
CA PRO A 73 -18.26 -8.66 -11.37
C PRO A 73 -18.72 -7.36 -12.05
N ALA A 74 -19.36 -6.46 -11.30
CA ALA A 74 -19.82 -5.17 -11.78
C ALA A 74 -18.67 -4.31 -12.33
N LEU A 75 -17.60 -4.12 -11.54
CA LEU A 75 -16.45 -3.33 -11.97
C LEU A 75 -15.64 -3.99 -13.10
N LYS A 76 -15.57 -5.33 -13.17
CA LYS A 76 -14.96 -6.04 -14.30
C LYS A 76 -15.71 -5.82 -15.61
N SER A 77 -17.04 -5.74 -15.53
CA SER A 77 -17.91 -5.56 -16.69
C SER A 77 -18.12 -4.09 -17.06
N ALA A 78 -17.70 -3.16 -16.19
CA ALA A 78 -17.79 -1.74 -16.45
C ALA A 78 -16.88 -1.35 -17.62
N ASP A 79 -17.43 -0.61 -18.58
CA ASP A 79 -16.64 -0.08 -19.70
C ASP A 79 -16.03 1.28 -19.34
N ILE A 80 -15.28 1.29 -18.24
CA ILE A 80 -14.61 2.48 -17.72
C ILE A 80 -13.12 2.36 -18.02
N VAL A 81 -12.56 3.39 -18.66
CA VAL A 81 -11.12 3.60 -18.75
C VAL A 81 -10.75 4.71 -17.78
N TRP A 82 -9.77 4.46 -16.92
CA TRP A 82 -9.34 5.44 -15.93
C TRP A 82 -8.66 6.63 -16.59
N ASN A 83 -9.27 7.80 -16.43
CA ASN A 83 -8.77 9.11 -16.76
C ASN A 83 -9.29 10.10 -15.71
N ASP A 84 -9.01 11.38 -15.88
CA ASP A 84 -9.38 12.40 -14.88
C ASP A 84 -10.88 12.46 -14.65
N ALA A 85 -11.69 12.41 -15.72
CA ALA A 85 -13.13 12.52 -15.63
C ALA A 85 -13.77 11.28 -14.99
N THR A 86 -13.35 10.09 -15.43
CA THR A 86 -13.89 8.83 -14.89
C THR A 86 -13.43 8.59 -13.46
N LEU A 87 -12.21 8.99 -13.12
CA LEU A 87 -11.70 8.92 -11.75
C LEU A 87 -12.36 9.95 -10.84
N ASP A 88 -12.64 11.17 -11.31
CA ASP A 88 -13.40 12.16 -10.51
C ASP A 88 -14.82 11.65 -10.19
N ALA A 89 -15.53 11.14 -11.19
CA ALA A 89 -16.86 10.57 -11.01
C ALA A 89 -16.84 9.38 -10.04
N TRP A 90 -15.84 8.50 -10.18
CA TRP A 90 -15.66 7.35 -9.28
C TRP A 90 -15.36 7.80 -7.84
N LEU A 91 -14.47 8.78 -7.67
CA LEU A 91 -14.12 9.30 -6.36
C LEU A 91 -15.29 10.06 -5.70
N ALA A 92 -16.20 10.66 -6.48
CA ALA A 92 -17.36 11.37 -5.94
C ALA A 92 -18.40 10.41 -5.33
N ASP A 93 -18.67 9.30 -6.01
CA ASP A 93 -19.58 8.26 -5.55
C ASP A 93 -19.38 6.92 -6.32
N PRO A 94 -18.55 6.00 -5.81
CA PRO A 94 -18.27 4.74 -6.49
C PRO A 94 -19.52 3.89 -6.69
N LYS A 95 -20.42 3.89 -5.70
CA LYS A 95 -21.66 3.10 -5.70
C LYS A 95 -22.64 3.62 -6.74
N ALA A 96 -22.74 4.94 -6.90
CA ALA A 96 -23.55 5.54 -7.94
C ALA A 96 -22.98 5.30 -9.35
N LEU A 97 -21.65 5.38 -9.52
CA LEU A 97 -21.03 5.18 -10.83
C LEU A 97 -21.08 3.71 -11.28
N VAL A 98 -20.81 2.76 -10.38
CA VAL A 98 -20.88 1.33 -10.67
C VAL A 98 -21.64 0.63 -9.54
N SER A 99 -22.95 0.44 -9.76
CA SER A 99 -23.78 -0.32 -8.83
C SER A 99 -23.27 -1.77 -8.72
N GLY A 100 -23.19 -2.28 -7.49
CA GLY A 100 -22.68 -3.63 -7.22
C GLY A 100 -21.15 -3.76 -7.17
N ASN A 101 -20.41 -2.65 -7.24
CA ASN A 101 -18.98 -2.68 -6.91
C ASN A 101 -18.77 -3.00 -5.41
N THR A 102 -17.65 -3.64 -5.08
CA THR A 102 -17.34 -4.09 -3.72
C THR A 102 -16.41 -3.15 -2.95
N MET A 103 -16.08 -1.98 -3.49
CA MET A 103 -15.25 -0.99 -2.80
C MET A 103 -16.13 -0.24 -1.79
N ILE A 104 -15.99 -0.57 -0.51
CA ILE A 104 -16.71 0.10 0.58
C ILE A 104 -16.08 1.47 0.81
N PHE A 105 -16.54 2.47 0.04
CA PHE A 105 -16.06 3.84 0.11
C PHE A 105 -17.21 4.81 -0.17
N PRO A 106 -17.51 5.77 0.73
CA PRO A 106 -18.64 6.69 0.58
C PRO A 106 -18.42 7.78 -0.49
N GLY A 107 -17.19 7.91 -1.00
CA GLY A 107 -16.80 8.98 -1.92
C GLY A 107 -16.30 10.24 -1.21
N ILE A 108 -15.67 11.12 -1.97
CA ILE A 108 -15.13 12.43 -1.57
C ILE A 108 -16.02 13.51 -2.16
N LYS A 109 -16.85 14.16 -1.33
CA LYS A 109 -17.82 15.14 -1.82
C LYS A 109 -17.19 16.46 -2.24
N ASP A 110 -16.10 16.88 -1.59
CA ASP A 110 -15.34 18.06 -1.98
C ASP A 110 -14.61 17.83 -3.31
N ALA A 111 -15.02 18.58 -4.33
CA ALA A 111 -14.41 18.53 -5.67
C ALA A 111 -12.94 18.95 -5.66
N LYS A 112 -12.54 19.91 -4.82
CA LYS A 112 -11.15 20.36 -4.75
C LYS A 112 -10.25 19.25 -4.18
N ALA A 113 -10.73 18.53 -3.17
CA ALA A 113 -10.03 17.38 -2.63
C ALA A 113 -9.88 16.24 -3.67
N ARG A 114 -10.90 15.99 -4.50
CA ARG A 114 -10.79 15.02 -5.60
C ARG A 114 -9.77 15.43 -6.65
N VAL A 115 -9.79 16.69 -7.09
CA VAL A 115 -8.80 17.22 -8.05
C VAL A 115 -7.38 17.09 -7.50
N GLY A 116 -7.15 17.44 -6.23
CA GLY A 116 -5.86 17.26 -5.58
C GLY A 116 -5.42 15.79 -5.53
N LEU A 117 -6.33 14.88 -5.19
CA LEU A 117 -6.05 13.43 -5.17
C LEU A 117 -5.69 12.88 -6.56
N ILE A 118 -6.44 13.28 -7.59
CA ILE A 118 -6.16 12.91 -8.99
C ILE A 118 -4.77 13.39 -9.38
N GLY A 119 -4.42 14.64 -9.08
CA GLY A 119 -3.08 15.19 -9.33
C GLY A 119 -1.97 14.42 -8.61
N PHE A 120 -2.18 14.11 -7.32
CA PHE A 120 -1.24 13.32 -6.52
C PHE A 120 -1.01 11.92 -7.08
N LEU A 121 -2.08 11.23 -7.47
CA LEU A 121 -2.01 9.90 -8.08
C LEU A 121 -1.32 9.95 -9.45
N LYS A 122 -1.53 11.00 -10.27
CA LYS A 122 -0.84 11.19 -11.55
C LYS A 122 0.66 11.29 -11.39
N ALA A 123 1.09 12.03 -10.36
CA ALA A 123 2.48 12.20 -10.02
C ALA A 123 3.14 10.93 -9.43
N GLY A 124 2.43 9.80 -9.39
CA GLY A 124 2.95 8.55 -8.82
C GLY A 124 3.07 8.58 -7.29
N GLY A 125 2.35 9.48 -6.62
CA GLY A 125 2.44 9.65 -5.17
C GLY A 125 3.66 10.41 -4.69
N ALA A 126 4.27 11.24 -5.54
CA ALA A 126 5.41 12.07 -5.16
C ALA A 126 5.01 13.14 -4.14
N SER A 127 5.08 12.78 -2.86
CA SER A 127 5.37 13.66 -1.71
C SER A 127 5.86 12.78 -0.57
N GLY A 128 7.15 12.43 -0.64
CA GLY A 128 7.79 11.55 0.33
C GLY A 128 9.30 11.45 0.18
N SER A 129 10.00 12.55 -0.12
CA SER A 129 11.47 12.59 -0.02
C SER A 129 12.07 14.02 0.04
N ALA A 130 11.40 14.96 0.71
CA ALA A 130 12.01 16.24 1.08
C ALA A 130 11.49 16.65 2.46
N GLY A 131 12.31 16.45 3.49
CA GLY A 131 11.98 16.81 4.88
C GLY A 131 12.25 15.73 5.93
N GLN A 132 13.35 14.98 5.83
CA GLN A 132 13.93 14.29 7.00
C GLN A 132 15.42 14.57 7.07
N THR A 133 15.76 15.80 7.45
CA THR A 133 17.06 16.15 8.02
C THR A 133 16.83 17.16 9.15
N ALA A 134 16.66 16.66 10.37
CA ALA A 134 17.05 17.34 11.61
C ALA A 134 16.99 16.33 12.75
N GLN A 135 18.16 15.99 13.29
CA GLN A 135 18.35 15.18 14.49
C GLN A 135 17.99 15.96 15.76
N GLY A 136 17.50 15.24 16.77
CA GLY A 136 17.69 15.58 18.18
C GLY A 136 16.40 15.73 18.99
N GLY A 137 16.14 14.77 19.89
CA GLY A 137 15.16 14.96 20.96
C GLY A 137 14.41 13.70 21.36
N MET A 138 14.71 13.20 22.56
CA MET A 138 14.18 11.99 23.17
C MET A 138 12.67 12.05 23.52
N MET A 139 12.06 10.85 23.56
CA MET A 139 10.84 10.44 24.31
C MET A 139 9.46 10.78 23.71
N GLY A 140 8.72 9.72 23.35
CA GLY A 140 7.25 9.69 23.50
C GLY A 140 6.45 9.32 22.24
N GLY A 141 5.90 8.10 22.22
CA GLY A 141 4.62 7.79 21.56
C GLY A 141 4.61 7.71 20.03
N GLY A 142 5.17 6.64 19.46
CA GLY A 142 5.09 6.35 18.03
C GLY A 142 3.69 5.94 17.56
N MET A 143 2.83 6.92 17.23
CA MET A 143 1.74 6.75 16.27
C MET A 143 2.20 7.36 14.94
N GLY A 144 2.94 6.59 14.14
CA GLY A 144 3.57 7.17 12.95
C GLY A 144 4.35 6.17 12.11
N ARG A 145 3.66 5.13 11.65
CA ARG A 145 3.91 4.27 10.47
C ARG A 145 2.96 3.10 10.63
N GLY A 146 2.02 2.92 9.71
CA GLY A 146 1.34 1.62 9.60
C GLY A 146 2.40 0.51 9.52
N PRO A 147 2.13 -0.72 9.98
CA PRO A 147 3.14 -1.77 10.01
C PRO A 147 3.77 -1.88 8.63
N GLN A 148 5.07 -1.54 8.53
CA GLN A 148 5.82 -1.86 7.33
C GLN A 148 5.77 -3.37 7.21
N MET A 149 5.04 -3.88 6.21
CA MET A 149 4.91 -5.31 6.00
C MET A 149 6.32 -5.86 5.73
N GLN A 150 6.85 -6.60 6.69
CA GLN A 150 8.21 -7.13 6.67
C GLN A 150 8.41 -8.01 5.43
N ASN A 151 9.57 -7.90 4.77
CA ASN A 151 9.93 -8.83 3.71
C ASN A 151 10.21 -10.21 4.31
N LEU A 152 9.38 -11.18 3.94
CA LEU A 152 9.41 -12.53 4.52
C LEU A 152 10.56 -13.39 3.95
N LYS A 153 11.33 -12.89 2.98
CA LYS A 153 12.56 -13.54 2.49
C LYS A 153 13.78 -13.25 3.34
N THR A 154 13.70 -12.23 4.19
CA THR A 154 14.83 -11.76 5.01
C THR A 154 14.52 -11.93 6.50
N LEU A 155 13.83 -13.01 6.85
CA LEU A 155 13.43 -13.30 8.23
C LEU A 155 14.58 -13.82 9.06
N ALA A 156 14.49 -13.60 10.38
CA ALA A 156 15.40 -14.23 11.32
C ALA A 156 15.19 -15.77 11.29
N PRO A 157 16.23 -16.58 11.57
CA PRO A 157 16.10 -18.03 11.64
C PRO A 157 14.98 -18.53 12.57
N ALA A 158 14.69 -17.80 13.65
CA ALA A 158 13.61 -18.09 14.59
C ALA A 158 12.19 -17.97 13.99
N GLN A 159 12.05 -17.33 12.84
CA GLN A 159 10.78 -17.19 12.12
C GLN A 159 10.70 -18.10 10.90
N GLN A 160 11.78 -18.83 10.60
CA GLN A 160 11.87 -19.71 9.44
C GLN A 160 11.40 -21.11 9.84
N VAL A 161 10.22 -21.52 9.38
CA VAL A 161 9.67 -22.85 9.67
C VAL A 161 10.38 -23.89 8.80
N VAL A 162 10.79 -25.00 9.43
CA VAL A 162 11.48 -26.13 8.77
C VAL A 162 10.70 -27.43 8.85
N ALA A 163 9.76 -27.56 9.79
CA ALA A 163 8.86 -28.70 9.86
C ALA A 163 7.57 -28.33 10.61
N ILE A 164 6.47 -29.00 10.27
CA ILE A 164 5.21 -28.94 11.02
C ILE A 164 4.71 -30.37 11.23
N ARG A 165 4.44 -30.72 12.49
CA ARG A 165 3.79 -31.99 12.84
C ARG A 165 2.38 -31.72 13.33
N TYR A 166 1.46 -32.61 12.99
CA TYR A 166 0.09 -32.61 13.49
C TYR A 166 -0.20 -33.91 14.23
N CYS A 167 -0.57 -33.80 15.51
CA CYS A 167 -0.93 -34.91 16.38
C CYS A 167 -2.19 -34.52 17.18
N GLY A 168 -3.28 -35.29 17.02
CA GLY A 168 -4.55 -34.97 17.70
C GLY A 168 -5.11 -33.62 17.26
N ASP A 169 -5.25 -32.68 18.20
CA ASP A 169 -5.74 -31.31 18.02
C ASP A 169 -4.59 -30.26 18.01
N THR A 170 -3.35 -30.74 17.91
CA THR A 170 -2.16 -29.94 18.19
C THR A 170 -1.19 -29.92 17.02
N TYR A 171 -0.68 -28.73 16.71
CA TYR A 171 0.43 -28.50 15.81
C TYR A 171 1.72 -28.26 16.58
N LEU A 172 2.78 -28.99 16.20
CA LEU A 172 4.15 -28.74 16.66
C LEU A 172 4.94 -28.13 15.50
N VAL A 173 5.37 -26.89 15.68
CA VAL A 173 6.07 -26.12 14.65
C VAL A 173 7.54 -26.06 15.00
N THR A 174 8.39 -26.54 14.10
CA THR A 174 9.85 -26.44 14.23
C THR A 174 10.37 -25.33 13.33
N THR A 175 11.16 -24.44 13.91
CA THR A 175 11.88 -23.37 13.21
C THR A 175 13.34 -23.75 13.01
N ALA A 176 14.09 -22.97 12.23
CA ALA A 176 15.50 -23.22 12.00
C ALA A 176 16.38 -23.15 13.27
N VAL A 177 15.84 -22.64 14.39
CA VAL A 177 16.53 -22.60 15.68
C VAL A 177 15.95 -23.54 16.73
N GLY A 178 14.84 -24.23 16.46
CA GLY A 178 14.23 -25.17 17.39
C GLY A 178 12.70 -25.27 17.32
N GLU A 179 12.14 -26.20 18.11
CA GLU A 179 10.69 -26.38 18.24
C GLU A 179 10.05 -25.27 19.09
N LEU A 180 8.93 -24.74 18.64
CA LEU A 180 8.12 -23.77 19.37
C LEU A 180 7.16 -24.47 20.33
N PRO A 181 6.59 -23.76 21.31
CA PRO A 181 5.46 -24.28 22.08
C PRO A 181 4.33 -24.80 21.18
N PRO A 182 3.63 -25.87 21.59
CA PRO A 182 2.56 -26.46 20.80
C PRO A 182 1.40 -25.47 20.60
N PHE A 183 0.81 -25.51 19.41
CA PHE A 183 -0.37 -24.72 19.08
C PHE A 183 -1.60 -25.61 19.03
N TRP A 184 -2.65 -25.23 19.75
CA TRP A 184 -3.99 -25.76 19.50
C TRP A 184 -4.42 -25.41 18.06
N GLU A 185 -5.09 -26.33 17.37
CA GLU A 185 -5.44 -26.19 15.95
C GLU A 185 -6.21 -24.91 15.59
N PHE A 186 -7.03 -24.39 16.50
CA PHE A 186 -7.76 -23.13 16.31
C PHE A 186 -6.88 -21.87 16.41
N ASN A 187 -5.68 -22.01 16.98
CA ASN A 187 -4.74 -20.92 17.21
C ASN A 187 -3.66 -20.82 16.13
N LEU A 188 -3.48 -21.83 15.28
CA LEU A 188 -2.55 -21.80 14.14
C LEU A 188 -3.29 -21.58 12.82
N ARG A 189 -2.92 -20.53 12.09
CA ARG A 189 -3.52 -20.22 10.78
C ARG A 189 -2.53 -20.47 9.66
N PHE A 190 -2.96 -21.15 8.61
CA PHE A 190 -2.18 -21.29 7.39
C PHE A 190 -2.59 -20.22 6.38
N LYS A 191 -1.61 -19.52 5.82
CA LYS A 191 -1.79 -18.44 4.85
C LYS A 191 -0.85 -18.63 3.68
N THR A 192 -1.14 -17.96 2.58
CA THR A 192 -0.28 -17.92 1.39
C THR A 192 -0.01 -16.49 1.01
N ASP A 193 1.25 -16.19 0.70
CA ASP A 193 1.69 -14.90 0.17
C ASP A 193 2.65 -15.13 -0.99
N SER A 194 2.12 -15.06 -2.22
CA SER A 194 2.88 -15.22 -3.46
C SER A 194 3.51 -13.89 -3.94
N SER A 195 3.48 -12.83 -3.13
CA SER A 195 4.01 -11.52 -3.50
C SER A 195 5.55 -11.52 -3.56
N ALA A 196 6.13 -10.47 -4.13
CA ALA A 196 7.59 -10.28 -4.18
C ALA A 196 8.23 -10.24 -2.78
N THR A 197 7.47 -9.86 -1.75
CA THR A 197 7.88 -9.80 -0.35
C THR A 197 7.39 -10.99 0.49
N GLY A 198 6.65 -11.93 -0.10
CA GLY A 198 6.26 -13.18 0.53
C GLY A 198 7.45 -14.12 0.77
N PRO A 199 7.26 -15.23 1.51
CA PRO A 199 8.34 -16.18 1.79
C PRO A 199 8.89 -16.80 0.50
N ALA A 200 10.10 -17.37 0.59
CA ALA A 200 10.62 -18.20 -0.50
C ALA A 200 9.92 -19.56 -0.52
N LYS A 201 9.80 -20.17 -1.72
CA LYS A 201 9.25 -21.53 -1.85
C LYS A 201 10.05 -22.52 -1.02
N GLY A 202 9.37 -23.44 -0.33
CA GLY A 202 9.96 -24.39 0.60
C GLY A 202 10.44 -23.78 1.92
N HIS A 203 10.25 -22.48 2.13
CA HIS A 203 10.73 -21.75 3.29
C HIS A 203 9.60 -20.95 3.97
N PRO A 204 8.60 -21.63 4.58
CA PRO A 204 7.47 -20.95 5.21
C PRO A 204 7.91 -20.08 6.39
N ALA A 205 7.20 -18.98 6.58
CA ALA A 205 7.44 -18.03 7.66
C ALA A 205 6.42 -18.22 8.79
N ILE A 206 6.81 -18.05 10.05
CA ILE A 206 5.87 -17.94 11.17
C ILE A 206 5.82 -16.52 11.73
N MET A 207 4.62 -16.02 11.94
CA MET A 207 4.34 -14.69 12.50
C MET A 207 3.33 -14.81 13.65
N GLY A 208 3.57 -14.11 14.76
CA GLY A 208 2.59 -14.01 15.85
C GLY A 208 1.28 -13.37 15.36
N ALA A 209 0.15 -13.92 15.82
CA ALA A 209 -1.20 -13.53 15.39
C ALA A 209 -2.12 -13.26 16.60
N GLY A 210 -1.68 -12.42 17.54
CA GLY A 210 -2.45 -12.04 18.72
C GLY A 210 -1.61 -11.24 19.71
N MET A 211 -2.26 -10.63 20.70
CA MET A 211 -1.55 -9.88 21.76
C MET A 211 -0.94 -10.79 22.84
N MET A 212 -1.45 -12.02 22.97
CA MET A 212 -1.07 -12.95 24.04
C MET A 212 -0.02 -14.00 23.61
N GLY A 213 0.43 -13.96 22.34
CA GLY A 213 1.45 -14.88 21.81
C GLY A 213 0.99 -16.33 21.60
N ASP A 214 -0.24 -16.68 21.93
CA ASP A 214 -0.82 -18.02 21.82
C ASP A 214 -1.28 -18.40 20.39
N ARG A 215 -1.31 -17.40 19.50
CA ARG A 215 -1.75 -17.53 18.12
C ARG A 215 -0.64 -17.22 17.15
N ALA A 216 -0.58 -17.95 16.05
CA ALA A 216 0.37 -17.71 15.00
C ALA A 216 -0.24 -17.90 13.60
N SER A 217 0.40 -17.31 12.61
CA SER A 217 0.17 -17.62 11.20
C SER A 217 1.44 -18.21 10.61
N VAL A 218 1.36 -19.39 10.00
CA VAL A 218 2.39 -19.86 9.07
C VAL A 218 2.01 -19.42 7.67
N ILE A 219 2.92 -18.69 7.02
CA ILE A 219 2.76 -18.16 5.67
C ILE A 219 3.62 -18.99 4.72
N PHE A 220 2.98 -19.56 3.70
CA PHE A 220 3.59 -20.31 2.61
C PHE A 220 3.69 -19.45 1.35
N ALA A 221 4.58 -19.81 0.43
CA ALA A 221 4.70 -19.11 -0.85
C ALA A 221 3.60 -19.57 -1.83
N ASP A 222 3.13 -20.82 -1.68
CA ASP A 222 2.16 -21.46 -2.56
C ASP A 222 1.18 -22.35 -1.77
N PRO A 223 -0.14 -22.35 -2.08
CA PRO A 223 -1.10 -23.25 -1.44
C PRO A 223 -0.72 -24.73 -1.51
N ALA A 224 -0.03 -25.16 -2.59
CA ALA A 224 0.38 -26.54 -2.78
C ALA A 224 1.39 -27.01 -1.71
N GLU A 225 2.13 -26.09 -1.09
CA GLU A 225 3.13 -26.42 -0.06
C GLU A 225 2.46 -26.87 1.24
N ILE A 226 1.29 -26.32 1.59
CA ILE A 226 0.68 -26.49 2.92
C ILE A 226 0.49 -27.96 3.27
N GLY A 227 -0.19 -28.73 2.42
CA GLY A 227 -0.47 -30.13 2.67
C GLY A 227 0.80 -30.99 2.66
N THR A 228 1.76 -30.67 1.81
CA THR A 228 3.02 -31.42 1.69
C THR A 228 3.99 -31.17 2.84
N PHE A 229 3.87 -30.03 3.51
CA PHE A 229 4.78 -29.61 4.57
C PHE A 229 4.34 -30.08 5.96
N ILE A 230 3.07 -30.48 6.12
CA ILE A 230 2.50 -30.93 7.39
C ILE A 230 2.54 -32.44 7.46
N GLU A 231 3.31 -32.97 8.41
CA GLU A 231 3.40 -34.41 8.66
C GLU A 231 2.45 -34.82 9.78
N LYS A 232 1.52 -35.74 9.47
CA LYS A 232 0.61 -36.31 10.47
C LYS A 232 1.34 -37.41 11.24
N ARG A 233 1.85 -37.09 12.43
CA ARG A 233 2.52 -38.02 13.34
C ARG A 233 2.48 -37.54 14.78
N CYS A 234 2.35 -38.51 15.67
CA CYS A 234 2.72 -38.42 17.08
C CYS A 234 4.04 -39.18 17.21
#